data_AF-A0A9P7UZR7-F1
#
_entry.id   AF-A0A9P7UZR7-F1
#
_cell.length_a   1.000
_cell.length_b   1.000
_cell.length_c   1.000
_cell.angle_alpha   90.00
_cell.angle_beta   90.00
_cell.angle_gamma   90.00
#
_symmetry.space_group_name_H-M   'P 1'
#
loop_
_entity.id
_entity.type
_entity.pdbx_description
1 polymer ?
#
loop_
_entity_poly.entity_id
_entity_poly.type
_entity_poly.pdbx_seq_one_letter_code
_entity_poly.pdbx_strand_id
1 'polypeptide(L)'
;MLATTLMRYVSLTTYRRSSTTSKRDIFPLVSSPGIQPEKCAFLDLVIQAENDSKIHRCDRALYFFEYPDENHHHKPIINSVNYDETGSGNYISIFNKIKGWASAQGNEIVFFDCHEESLKVHRELGVRVEIVSHRTGVTWEIYNRALEKYGHGNGGHGHGHGHGGGKGPDTPYYGQPKLGKLLGEGKFSKVYEAADDRDAVVKVLKNWTTAQRRRLLEIYAIVKSGRPFDPGNNQQDQYLLMIALELRNLNMIQELKDPKPEDFSGWFKMKKIEGTHIWKHHLYKKHPFGVKFQEFVKACMHLTVDAIERVVKTYGVEHCDAHFKNVVYDFDGDKPVRARLLDWGIAVKMRWDGSRYIRGDDFQLIVPQYQDSKPGLKYTPDEFRRYWVGWMVKTEYTALWSRNAITEKDGQEFLKDLDWWYHRH
;
A
#
# COMPACT_ATOMS: atom_id res chain seq x y z
N MET A 1 21.77 -1.72 15.73
CA MET A 1 21.98 -0.29 16.00
C MET A 1 20.71 0.42 15.53
N LEU A 2 19.85 0.77 16.50
CA LEU A 2 18.53 1.39 16.29
C LEU A 2 18.71 2.87 15.94
N ALA A 3 17.99 3.38 14.95
CA ALA A 3 17.69 4.80 14.82
C ALA A 3 16.44 4.99 13.93
N THR A 4 15.29 5.10 14.58
CA THR A 4 14.04 5.62 14.02
C THR A 4 13.81 6.97 14.69
N THR A 5 13.77 8.08 13.96
CA THR A 5 13.04 9.28 14.40
C THR A 5 12.72 10.16 13.19
N LEU A 6 11.44 10.31 12.86
CA LEU A 6 10.93 11.38 12.01
C LEU A 6 10.09 12.26 12.93
N MET A 7 10.70 13.29 13.50
CA MET A 7 10.03 14.15 14.48
C MET A 7 9.11 15.14 13.76
N ARG A 8 7.84 15.23 14.18
CA ARG A 8 6.86 16.19 13.63
C ARG A 8 6.56 17.28 14.66
N TYR A 9 7.22 18.42 14.50
CA TYR A 9 7.10 19.56 15.43
C TYR A 9 5.91 20.48 15.09
N VAL A 10 5.14 20.85 16.11
CA VAL A 10 4.17 21.97 16.09
C VAL A 10 4.40 22.80 17.35
N SER A 11 4.82 24.07 17.21
CA SER A 11 4.86 25.02 18.33
C SER A 11 3.49 25.67 18.49
N LEU A 12 2.93 25.61 19.70
CA LEU A 12 1.76 26.39 20.09
C LEU A 12 2.21 27.54 21.00
N THR A 13 2.53 28.70 20.41
CA THR A 13 2.78 29.92 21.19
C THR A 13 1.44 30.52 21.61
N THR A 14 1.10 30.44 22.91
CA THR A 14 -0.12 31.08 23.45
C THR A 14 0.11 32.53 23.87
N TYR A 15 -0.65 33.40 23.19
CA TYR A 15 -0.64 34.85 23.25
C TYR A 15 -0.70 35.46 24.67
N ARG A 16 0.00 36.59 24.84
CA ARG A 16 -0.06 37.48 26.02
C ARG A 16 -1.17 38.50 25.78
N ARG A 17 -2.31 38.40 26.47
CA ARG A 17 -3.38 39.41 26.38
C ARG A 17 -3.09 40.56 27.36
N SER A 18 -2.91 41.77 26.81
CA SER A 18 -3.13 43.00 27.56
C SER A 18 -4.60 43.07 27.99
N SER A 19 -4.79 43.78 29.10
CA SER A 19 -6.01 43.93 29.89
C SER A 19 -7.30 44.20 29.11
N THR A 20 -8.37 43.64 29.67
CA THR A 20 -9.80 43.93 29.46
C THR A 20 -10.53 43.24 28.29
N THR A 21 -11.73 42.78 28.63
CA THR A 21 -12.81 42.18 27.82
C THR A 21 -12.72 40.71 27.40
N SER A 22 -13.43 39.89 28.19
CA SER A 22 -14.49 38.94 27.77
C SER A 22 -14.17 37.86 26.72
N LYS A 23 -14.31 36.59 27.18
CA LYS A 23 -14.77 35.36 26.50
C LYS A 23 -14.52 35.20 24.98
N ARG A 24 -13.95 34.02 24.67
CA ARG A 24 -13.69 33.37 23.37
C ARG A 24 -12.32 33.67 22.76
N ASP A 25 -11.84 32.69 21.98
CA ASP A 25 -10.62 32.67 21.17
C ASP A 25 -9.42 31.93 21.80
N ILE A 26 -9.65 30.66 22.12
CA ILE A 26 -8.69 29.59 21.76
C ILE A 26 -9.34 28.90 20.57
N PHE A 27 -8.79 29.05 19.36
CA PHE A 27 -9.25 28.30 18.19
C PHE A 27 -8.40 27.03 18.05
N PRO A 28 -8.96 25.84 18.32
CA PRO A 28 -8.35 24.58 17.95
C PRO A 28 -8.75 24.22 16.51
N LEU A 29 -8.00 23.28 15.95
CA LEU A 29 -8.30 22.46 14.77
C LEU A 29 -9.81 22.39 14.48
N VAL A 30 -10.22 22.90 13.32
CA VAL A 30 -11.58 22.75 12.81
C VAL A 30 -11.82 21.27 12.51
N SER A 31 -12.76 20.67 13.23
CA SER A 31 -13.33 19.37 12.90
C SER A 31 -14.21 19.51 11.65
N SER A 32 -13.83 18.83 10.57
CA SER A 32 -14.72 18.59 9.44
C SER A 32 -15.42 17.24 9.65
N PRO A 33 -16.75 17.14 9.53
CA PRO A 33 -17.44 15.86 9.62
C PRO A 33 -17.16 15.08 8.33
N GLY A 34 -16.38 13.99 8.43
CA GLY A 34 -16.22 13.07 7.31
C GLY A 34 -14.86 12.39 7.13
N ILE A 35 -13.92 12.48 8.07
CA ILE A 35 -12.62 11.80 7.95
C ILE A 35 -12.39 10.89 9.15
N GLN A 36 -12.24 9.58 8.89
CA GLN A 36 -11.86 8.59 9.90
C GLN A 36 -10.38 8.74 10.29
N PRO A 37 -10.02 8.64 11.59
CA PRO A 37 -8.72 9.11 12.09
C PRO A 37 -7.66 8.00 12.10
N GLU A 38 -7.53 7.24 11.02
CA GLU A 38 -6.68 6.03 11.00
C GLU A 38 -5.21 6.29 10.62
N LYS A 39 -4.73 7.54 10.71
CA LYS A 39 -3.32 7.89 10.42
C LYS A 39 -2.77 8.96 11.36
N CYS A 40 -2.79 8.71 12.65
CA CYS A 40 -1.89 9.40 13.58
C CYS A 40 -0.72 8.47 13.90
N ALA A 41 0.28 8.44 13.02
CA ALA A 41 1.62 7.99 13.41
C ALA A 41 2.13 8.97 14.47
N PHE A 42 2.72 8.43 15.54
CA PHE A 42 3.30 9.14 16.69
C PHE A 42 3.58 10.61 16.41
N LEU A 43 2.79 11.48 17.02
CA LEU A 43 2.97 12.92 16.94
C LEU A 43 3.96 13.30 18.04
N ASP A 44 5.24 13.46 17.71
CA ASP A 44 6.23 14.03 18.62
C ASP A 44 5.98 15.54 18.79
N LEU A 45 4.93 15.86 19.54
CA LEU A 45 4.57 17.23 19.89
C LEU A 45 5.54 17.76 20.95
N VAL A 46 5.99 18.99 20.81
CA VAL A 46 6.79 19.68 21.83
C VAL A 46 6.04 20.97 22.19
N ILE A 47 5.64 21.08 23.45
CA ILE A 47 4.88 22.22 23.95
C ILE A 47 5.84 23.21 24.58
N GLN A 48 5.71 24.48 24.20
CA GLN A 48 6.44 25.58 24.83
C GLN A 48 5.45 26.51 25.52
N ALA A 49 5.54 26.62 26.85
CA ALA A 49 4.78 27.59 27.63
C ALA A 49 5.73 28.41 28.50
N GLU A 50 5.56 29.74 28.49
CA GLU A 50 6.47 30.68 29.17
C GLU A 50 6.30 30.70 30.71
N ASN A 51 5.30 30.00 31.27
CA ASN A 51 5.03 29.93 32.71
C ASN A 51 4.10 28.76 33.10
N ASP A 52 4.30 28.21 34.30
CA ASP A 52 3.64 27.00 34.84
C ASP A 52 2.10 27.03 34.74
N SER A 53 1.49 28.20 34.93
CA SER A 53 0.03 28.36 34.83
C SER A 53 -0.53 28.16 33.41
N LYS A 54 0.30 28.29 32.36
CA LYS A 54 -0.06 28.04 30.95
C LYS A 54 0.24 26.60 30.53
N ILE A 55 1.21 25.94 31.18
CA ILE A 55 1.50 24.50 31.00
C ILE A 55 0.25 23.69 31.31
N HIS A 56 -0.32 23.88 32.51
CA HIS A 56 -1.56 23.20 32.90
C HIS A 56 -2.78 23.49 32.02
N ARG A 57 -2.75 24.55 31.20
CA ARG A 57 -3.81 24.83 30.21
C ARG A 57 -3.56 24.08 28.89
N CYS A 58 -2.30 23.92 28.49
CA CYS A 58 -1.93 23.12 27.33
C CYS A 58 -2.15 21.63 27.62
N ASP A 59 -1.74 21.14 28.79
CA ASP A 59 -2.00 19.76 29.22
C ASP A 59 -3.49 19.48 29.25
N ARG A 60 -4.27 20.41 29.81
CA ARG A 60 -5.72 20.29 29.87
C ARG A 60 -6.35 20.31 28.48
N ALA A 61 -5.86 21.14 27.56
CA ALA A 61 -6.33 21.13 26.18
C ALA A 61 -6.01 19.78 25.51
N LEU A 62 -4.77 19.31 25.60
CA LEU A 62 -4.33 18.04 25.00
C LEU A 62 -4.92 16.80 25.67
N TYR A 63 -5.35 16.93 26.92
CA TYR A 63 -6.11 15.90 27.62
C TYR A 63 -7.53 15.77 27.06
N PHE A 64 -8.18 16.89 26.75
CA PHE A 64 -9.57 16.90 26.24
C PHE A 64 -9.69 16.65 24.74
N PHE A 65 -8.59 16.79 23.97
CA PHE A 65 -8.58 16.36 22.58
C PHE A 65 -8.14 14.90 22.48
N GLU A 66 -9.01 14.06 21.95
CA GLU A 66 -8.79 12.62 21.85
C GLU A 66 -8.56 12.20 20.39
N TYR A 67 -7.74 11.18 20.20
CA TYR A 67 -7.58 10.46 18.94
C TYR A 67 -7.89 8.98 19.17
N PRO A 68 -8.50 8.28 18.21
CA PRO A 68 -8.66 6.83 18.31
C PRO A 68 -7.29 6.17 18.20
N ASP A 69 -6.98 5.31 19.15
CA ASP A 69 -5.77 4.51 19.14
C ASP A 69 -5.89 3.30 18.21
N GLU A 70 -4.84 2.48 18.16
CA GLU A 70 -4.77 1.27 17.32
C GLU A 70 -5.88 0.24 17.64
N ASN A 71 -6.54 0.36 18.79
CA ASN A 71 -7.68 -0.46 19.22
C ASN A 71 -9.02 0.28 19.16
N HIS A 72 -9.05 1.45 18.51
CA HIS A 72 -10.22 2.34 18.39
C HIS A 72 -10.74 2.89 19.72
N HIS A 73 -9.93 2.85 20.77
CA HIS A 73 -10.21 3.56 21.99
C HIS A 73 -9.81 5.02 21.84
N HIS A 74 -10.71 5.93 22.18
CA HIS A 74 -10.37 7.34 22.25
C HIS A 74 -9.35 7.56 23.36
N LYS A 75 -8.13 7.95 22.99
CA LYS A 75 -7.07 8.31 23.92
C LYS A 75 -6.80 9.81 23.83
N PRO A 76 -6.61 10.48 24.97
CA PRO A 76 -6.10 11.84 25.00
C PRO A 76 -4.80 11.99 24.20
N ILE A 77 -4.69 13.04 23.38
CA ILE A 77 -3.49 13.34 22.57
C ILE A 77 -2.25 13.49 23.46
N ILE A 78 -2.41 13.97 24.70
CA ILE A 78 -1.33 14.10 25.67
C ILE A 78 -0.56 12.78 25.90
N ASN A 79 -1.21 11.62 25.73
CA ASN A 79 -0.57 10.30 25.87
C ASN A 79 0.37 9.94 24.70
N SER A 80 0.36 10.71 23.62
CA SER A 80 1.28 10.59 22.48
C SER A 80 2.43 11.60 22.50
N VAL A 81 2.47 12.48 23.50
CA VAL A 81 3.48 13.53 23.60
C VAL A 81 4.72 12.96 24.30
N ASN A 82 5.82 12.83 23.56
CA ASN A 82 7.06 12.23 24.07
C ASN A 82 7.98 13.22 24.82
N TYR A 83 7.80 14.52 24.63
CA TYR A 83 8.72 15.52 25.17
C TYR A 83 7.97 16.71 25.73
N ASP A 84 7.92 16.78 27.06
CA ASP A 84 7.25 17.83 27.80
C ASP A 84 8.31 18.80 28.32
N GLU A 85 8.31 20.03 27.81
CA GLU A 85 9.04 21.19 28.33
C GLU A 85 10.46 21.44 27.80
N THR A 86 10.57 22.36 26.84
CA THR A 86 11.77 23.19 26.72
C THR A 86 11.56 24.41 27.62
N GLY A 87 12.18 24.44 28.80
CA GLY A 87 12.07 25.57 29.75
C GLY A 87 12.38 26.96 29.16
N SER A 88 12.28 28.01 29.98
CA SER A 88 12.46 29.41 29.53
C SER A 88 13.84 29.68 28.94
N GLY A 89 13.91 29.85 27.63
CA GLY A 89 15.15 30.13 26.90
C GLY A 89 14.87 30.76 25.53
N ASN A 90 15.89 31.32 24.90
CA ASN A 90 15.76 31.80 23.52
C ASN A 90 15.58 30.62 22.54
N TYR A 91 15.00 30.89 21.37
CA TYR A 91 14.67 29.85 20.38
C TYR A 91 15.88 29.01 19.96
N ILE A 92 17.09 29.59 19.90
CA ILE A 92 18.31 28.84 19.55
C ILE A 92 18.62 27.76 20.60
N SER A 93 18.56 28.10 21.89
CA SER A 93 18.75 27.13 22.98
C SER A 93 17.70 26.02 22.95
N ILE A 94 16.45 26.39 22.70
CA ILE A 94 15.31 25.48 22.59
C ILE A 94 15.51 24.48 21.44
N PHE A 95 15.78 24.97 20.23
CA PHE A 95 15.93 24.10 19.07
C PHE A 95 17.22 23.26 19.11
N ASN A 96 18.27 23.70 19.81
CA ASN A 96 19.43 22.85 20.07
C ASN A 96 19.09 21.65 20.96
N LYS A 97 18.28 21.85 22.01
CA LYS A 97 17.81 20.75 22.86
C LYS A 97 16.91 19.80 22.06
N ILE A 98 15.98 20.34 21.28
CA ILE A 98 15.09 19.56 20.41
C ILE A 98 15.90 18.71 19.43
N LYS A 99 16.89 19.27 18.73
CA LYS A 99 17.77 18.51 17.82
C LYS A 99 18.47 17.35 18.53
N GLY A 100 18.94 17.57 19.75
CA GLY A 100 19.55 16.53 20.59
C GLY A 100 18.56 15.43 20.97
N TRP A 101 17.38 15.78 21.47
CA TRP A 101 16.34 14.82 21.85
C TRP A 101 15.80 14.03 20.67
N ALA A 102 15.61 14.70 19.54
CA ALA A 102 15.10 14.14 18.30
C ALA A 102 16.11 13.30 17.53
N SER A 103 17.39 13.39 17.89
CA SER A 103 18.48 12.97 17.01
C SER A 103 18.33 13.51 15.58
N ALA A 104 17.75 14.71 15.41
CA ALA A 104 17.38 15.30 14.12
C ALA A 104 18.33 16.43 13.71
N GLN A 105 18.59 16.53 12.41
CA GLN A 105 19.30 17.67 11.84
C GLN A 105 18.36 18.88 11.74
N GLY A 106 18.92 20.10 11.80
CA GLY A 106 18.09 21.31 11.83
C GLY A 106 17.18 21.43 10.62
N ASN A 107 17.65 21.07 9.44
CA ASN A 107 16.88 21.10 8.20
C ASN A 107 15.72 20.09 8.16
N GLU A 108 15.65 19.15 9.09
CA GLU A 108 14.52 18.21 9.26
C GLU A 108 13.39 18.83 10.09
N ILE A 109 13.66 19.95 10.77
CA ILE A 109 12.70 20.65 11.62
C ILE A 109 12.09 21.81 10.84
N VAL A 110 10.76 21.88 10.85
CA VAL A 110 10.00 23.03 10.35
C VAL A 110 9.42 23.79 11.54
N PHE A 111 9.80 25.06 11.67
CA PHE A 111 9.35 25.97 12.70
C PHE A 111 8.43 27.03 12.10
N PHE A 112 7.23 27.17 12.65
CA PHE A 112 6.28 28.21 12.25
C PHE A 112 6.24 29.29 13.32
N ASP A 113 6.42 30.54 12.93
CA ASP A 113 6.35 31.68 13.85
C ASP A 113 5.86 32.93 13.12
N CYS A 114 5.39 33.94 13.84
CA CYS A 114 4.97 35.23 13.28
C CYS A 114 6.01 36.34 13.42
N HIS A 115 7.17 36.07 14.00
CA HIS A 115 8.24 37.05 14.21
C HIS A 115 9.43 36.78 13.27
N GLU A 116 9.87 37.79 12.52
CA GLU A 116 11.04 37.65 11.64
C GLU A 116 12.34 37.34 12.39
N GLU A 117 12.42 37.70 13.68
CA GLU A 117 13.55 37.37 14.55
C GLU A 117 13.84 35.86 14.60
N SER A 118 12.81 35.03 14.39
CA SER A 118 12.93 33.57 14.33
C SER A 118 13.70 33.05 13.12
N LEU A 119 13.92 33.87 12.08
CA LEU A 119 14.85 33.53 11.00
C LEU A 119 16.29 33.38 11.50
N LYS A 120 16.62 33.91 12.68
CA LYS A 120 17.91 33.67 13.34
C LYS A 120 18.13 32.18 13.65
N VAL A 121 17.07 31.45 14.00
CA VAL A 121 17.12 30.00 14.26
C VAL A 121 17.48 29.24 12.97
N HIS A 122 16.96 29.68 11.83
CA HIS A 122 17.35 29.12 10.53
C HIS A 122 18.85 29.31 10.26
N ARG A 123 19.33 30.55 10.40
CA ARG A 123 20.73 30.90 10.15
C ARG A 123 21.71 30.15 11.04
N GLU A 124 21.37 29.98 12.32
CA GLU A 124 22.29 29.39 13.29
C GLU A 124 22.20 27.86 13.37
N LEU A 125 21.01 27.29 13.21
CA LEU A 125 20.78 25.87 13.49
C LEU A 125 20.36 25.04 12.28
N GLY A 126 20.08 25.70 11.15
CA GLY A 126 19.59 25.07 9.92
C GLY A 126 18.09 24.75 9.95
N VAL A 127 17.35 25.19 10.97
CA VAL A 127 15.90 24.97 11.11
C VAL A 127 15.13 25.68 10.00
N ARG A 128 14.15 25.03 9.39
CA ARG A 128 13.35 25.66 8.32
C ARG A 128 12.25 26.50 8.94
N VAL A 129 12.25 27.79 8.69
CA VAL A 129 11.33 28.72 9.35
C VAL A 129 10.28 29.21 8.35
N GLU A 130 9.01 28.97 8.63
CA GLU A 130 7.89 29.56 7.89
C GLU A 130 7.29 30.70 8.72
N ILE A 131 7.43 31.92 8.21
CA ILE A 131 6.83 33.09 8.84
C ILE A 131 5.34 33.14 8.48
N VAL A 132 4.48 33.12 9.49
CA VAL A 132 3.02 33.13 9.36
C VAL A 132 2.43 34.42 9.89
N SER A 133 1.25 34.79 9.39
CA SER A 133 0.60 36.03 9.83
C SER A 133 0.15 35.94 11.29
N HIS A 134 0.42 36.99 12.06
CA HIS A 134 -0.06 37.13 13.45
C HIS A 134 -1.59 37.07 13.58
N ARG A 135 -2.34 37.37 12.51
CA ARG A 135 -3.82 37.37 12.52
C ARG A 135 -4.42 35.99 12.24
N THR A 136 -3.77 35.20 11.39
CA THR A 136 -4.33 33.92 10.92
C THR A 136 -3.62 32.70 11.52
N GLY A 137 -2.39 32.86 12.01
CA GLY A 137 -1.57 31.76 12.50
C GLY A 137 -1.27 30.72 11.41
N VAL A 138 -1.01 29.48 11.84
CA VAL A 138 -0.79 28.34 10.95
C VAL A 138 -2.15 27.74 10.57
N THR A 139 -2.55 27.86 9.30
CA THR A 139 -3.69 27.11 8.75
C THR A 139 -3.21 25.80 8.11
N TRP A 140 -4.13 24.89 7.79
CA TRP A 140 -3.80 23.62 7.14
C TRP A 140 -3.15 23.81 5.77
N GLU A 141 -3.60 24.80 5.01
CA GLU A 141 -3.03 25.15 3.71
C GLU A 141 -1.61 25.70 3.86
N ILE A 142 -1.37 26.53 4.88
CA ILE A 142 -0.03 27.07 5.21
C ILE A 142 0.90 25.94 5.62
N TYR A 143 0.41 25.01 6.45
CA TYR A 143 1.16 23.85 6.89
C TYR A 143 1.57 22.96 5.71
N ASN A 144 0.61 22.57 4.86
CA ASN A 144 0.89 21.73 3.69
C ASN A 144 1.82 22.42 2.69
N ARG A 145 1.62 23.71 2.43
CA ARG A 145 2.51 24.49 1.56
C ARG A 145 3.93 24.56 2.12
N ALA A 146 4.09 24.73 3.43
CA ALA A 146 5.41 24.71 4.06
C ALA A 146 6.04 23.31 3.96
N LEU A 147 5.26 22.24 4.14
CA LEU A 147 5.74 20.87 3.91
C LEU A 147 6.12 20.61 2.45
N GLU A 148 5.45 21.21 1.47
CA GLU A 148 5.84 21.12 0.06
C GLU A 148 7.10 21.92 -0.23
N LYS A 149 7.15 23.18 0.25
CA LYS A 149 8.28 24.10 0.09
C LYS A 149 9.57 23.53 0.68
N TYR A 150 9.45 22.87 1.83
CA TYR A 150 10.59 22.39 2.60
C TYR A 150 10.80 20.88 2.47
N GLY A 151 9.75 20.08 2.24
CA GLY A 151 9.81 18.62 2.12
C GLY A 151 10.65 18.11 0.93
N HIS A 152 11.09 19.00 0.05
CA HIS A 152 12.03 18.70 -1.04
C HIS A 152 13.41 19.31 -0.80
N GLY A 153 14.12 18.86 0.24
CA GLY A 153 15.50 19.27 0.49
C GLY A 153 16.52 18.26 -0.02
N ASN A 154 16.90 18.36 -1.31
CA ASN A 154 18.26 18.04 -1.72
C ASN A 154 19.10 19.30 -1.49
N GLY A 155 20.27 19.17 -0.88
CA GLY A 155 21.20 20.28 -0.76
C GLY A 155 21.82 20.68 -2.11
N GLY A 156 21.96 22.00 -2.31
CA GLY A 156 23.13 22.60 -2.96
C GLY A 156 23.06 22.88 -4.46
N HIS A 157 22.88 24.16 -4.80
CA HIS A 157 23.17 24.74 -6.11
C HIS A 157 24.69 24.74 -6.42
N GLY A 158 25.04 24.39 -7.65
CA GLY A 158 26.32 24.71 -8.28
C GLY A 158 26.15 24.71 -9.80
N HIS A 159 26.33 25.88 -10.43
CA HIS A 159 26.29 26.06 -11.88
C HIS A 159 27.38 25.24 -12.58
N GLY A 160 27.01 24.49 -13.62
CA GLY A 160 27.95 23.85 -14.53
C GLY A 160 27.26 22.84 -15.44
N HIS A 161 27.28 23.10 -16.75
CA HIS A 161 26.83 22.18 -17.79
C HIS A 161 27.49 20.79 -17.64
N GLY A 162 26.69 19.72 -17.66
CA GLY A 162 27.21 18.36 -17.80
C GLY A 162 26.31 17.28 -17.21
N HIS A 163 26.06 16.24 -18.00
CA HIS A 163 25.30 15.02 -17.68
C HIS A 163 25.50 14.42 -16.27
N GLY A 164 24.39 13.95 -15.67
CA GLY A 164 24.38 12.83 -14.70
C GLY A 164 24.64 13.15 -13.23
N GLY A 165 23.59 13.42 -12.45
CA GLY A 165 23.63 13.52 -10.98
C GLY A 165 22.46 12.76 -10.34
N GLY A 166 22.45 11.44 -10.48
CA GLY A 166 21.34 10.58 -10.08
C GLY A 166 21.21 10.49 -8.56
N LYS A 167 20.05 10.88 -8.03
CA LYS A 167 19.58 10.27 -6.78
C LYS A 167 19.29 8.80 -7.10
N GLY A 168 19.93 7.84 -6.45
CA GLY A 168 19.76 6.41 -6.74
C GLY A 168 18.37 5.86 -6.44
N PRO A 169 18.16 4.53 -6.54
CA PRO A 169 16.87 3.88 -6.35
C PRO A 169 16.22 4.11 -4.96
N ASP A 170 16.95 4.65 -3.99
CA ASP A 170 16.41 5.11 -2.70
C ASP A 170 15.47 6.33 -2.78
N THR A 171 15.40 7.00 -3.93
CA THR A 171 14.41 8.04 -4.17
C THR A 171 13.06 7.42 -4.55
N PRO A 172 11.96 7.78 -3.88
CA PRO A 172 10.64 7.31 -4.28
C PRO A 172 10.37 7.61 -5.75
N TYR A 173 9.89 6.59 -6.45
CA TYR A 173 9.61 6.58 -7.88
C TYR A 173 10.82 6.89 -8.77
N TYR A 174 12.03 6.63 -8.28
CA TYR A 174 13.24 6.74 -9.09
C TYR A 174 13.14 5.92 -10.38
N GLY A 175 13.50 6.55 -11.49
CA GLY A 175 13.48 5.91 -12.81
C GLY A 175 12.08 5.67 -13.38
N GLN A 176 11.00 6.15 -12.75
CA GLN A 176 9.65 5.91 -13.24
C GLN A 176 9.48 6.41 -14.68
N PRO A 177 9.01 5.57 -15.61
CA PRO A 177 8.76 5.98 -16.97
C PRO A 177 7.58 6.96 -17.04
N LYS A 178 7.43 7.62 -18.18
CA LYS A 178 6.23 8.42 -18.47
C LYS A 178 4.99 7.50 -18.43
N LEU A 179 3.97 7.95 -17.73
CA LEU A 179 2.70 7.23 -17.59
C LEU A 179 1.75 7.65 -18.72
N GLY A 180 1.09 6.66 -19.32
CA GLY A 180 0.00 6.86 -20.27
C GLY A 180 -1.36 6.92 -19.57
N LYS A 181 -2.38 6.39 -20.23
CA LYS A 181 -3.76 6.36 -19.73
C LYS A 181 -3.87 5.51 -18.46
N LEU A 182 -4.63 5.98 -17.47
CA LEU A 182 -5.03 5.17 -16.31
C LEU A 182 -5.96 4.03 -16.75
N LEU A 183 -5.57 2.79 -16.44
CA LEU A 183 -6.33 1.58 -16.75
C LEU A 183 -7.15 1.10 -15.56
N GLY A 184 -6.66 1.30 -14.34
CA GLY A 184 -7.34 0.88 -13.13
C GLY A 184 -6.68 1.40 -11.86
N GLU A 185 -7.45 1.42 -10.78
CA GLU A 185 -7.02 1.86 -9.46
C GLU A 185 -7.50 0.86 -8.41
N GLY A 186 -6.55 0.32 -7.64
CA GLY A 186 -6.83 -0.51 -6.48
C GLY A 186 -6.63 0.28 -5.18
N LYS A 187 -6.81 -0.39 -4.04
CA LYS A 187 -6.58 0.21 -2.71
C LYS A 187 -5.17 0.79 -2.57
N PHE A 188 -4.17 0.06 -3.04
CA PHE A 188 -2.76 0.37 -2.78
C PHE A 188 -1.95 0.83 -4.00
N SER A 189 -2.50 0.71 -5.21
CA SER A 189 -1.78 1.02 -6.44
C SER A 189 -2.69 1.52 -7.55
N LYS A 190 -2.08 2.11 -8.57
CA LYS A 190 -2.70 2.50 -9.84
C LYS A 190 -1.96 1.83 -10.98
N VAL A 191 -2.68 1.44 -12.03
CA VAL A 191 -2.11 0.79 -13.21
C VAL A 191 -2.36 1.68 -14.43
N TYR A 192 -1.30 1.99 -15.16
CA TYR A 192 -1.31 2.85 -16.35
C TYR A 192 -0.80 2.09 -17.56
N GLU A 193 -1.16 2.54 -18.75
CA GLU A 193 -0.39 2.20 -19.95
C GLU A 193 1.03 2.77 -19.83
N ALA A 194 2.03 2.04 -20.33
CA ALA A 194 3.37 2.61 -20.47
C ALA A 194 3.39 3.52 -21.70
N ALA A 195 3.78 4.79 -21.53
CA ALA A 195 3.80 5.73 -22.65
C ALA A 195 4.92 5.44 -23.67
N ASP A 196 5.95 4.72 -23.24
CA ASP A 196 7.16 4.39 -23.98
C ASP A 196 7.17 2.95 -24.55
N ASP A 197 6.22 2.10 -24.15
CA ASP A 197 6.16 0.69 -24.55
C ASP A 197 4.69 0.23 -24.66
N ARG A 198 4.22 -0.01 -25.89
CA ARG A 198 2.82 -0.39 -26.15
C ARG A 198 2.45 -1.77 -25.59
N ASP A 199 3.44 -2.64 -25.38
CA ASP A 199 3.27 -3.99 -24.87
C ASP A 199 3.47 -4.04 -23.34
N ALA A 200 3.38 -2.90 -22.66
CA ALA A 200 3.57 -2.81 -21.22
C ALA A 200 2.52 -1.96 -20.49
N VAL A 201 2.38 -2.26 -19.21
CA VAL A 201 1.66 -1.44 -18.24
C VAL A 201 2.59 -1.11 -17.07
N VAL A 202 2.34 0.02 -16.43
CA VAL A 202 3.09 0.49 -15.26
C VAL A 202 2.18 0.48 -14.05
N LYS A 203 2.52 -0.33 -13.04
CA LYS A 203 1.87 -0.32 -11.73
C LYS A 203 2.67 0.60 -10.81
N VAL A 204 2.00 1.61 -10.26
CA VAL A 204 2.58 2.61 -9.36
C VAL A 204 1.92 2.46 -7.99
N LEU A 205 2.72 2.25 -6.96
CA LEU A 205 2.24 2.14 -5.58
C LEU A 205 1.88 3.52 -5.04
N LYS A 206 0.85 3.60 -4.20
CA LYS A 206 0.44 4.85 -3.56
C LYS A 206 1.28 5.10 -2.31
N ASN A 207 1.67 6.35 -2.08
CA ASN A 207 2.36 6.81 -0.86
C ASN A 207 3.67 6.03 -0.56
N TRP A 208 4.42 5.63 -1.60
CA TRP A 208 5.68 4.93 -1.44
C TRP A 208 6.75 5.79 -0.77
N THR A 209 7.52 5.21 0.14
CA THR A 209 8.59 5.88 0.89
C THR A 209 9.92 5.13 0.83
N THR A 210 11.02 5.82 1.10
CA THR A 210 12.36 5.21 1.19
C THR A 210 12.46 4.16 2.31
N ALA A 211 11.75 4.36 3.44
CA ALA A 211 11.71 3.38 4.52
C ALA A 211 11.02 2.08 4.08
N GLN A 212 9.91 2.18 3.34
CA GLN A 212 9.23 1.03 2.75
C GLN A 212 10.11 0.30 1.74
N ARG A 213 10.90 1.02 0.93
CA ARG A 213 11.89 0.40 0.03
C ARG A 213 12.91 -0.45 0.80
N ARG A 214 13.54 0.11 1.82
CA ARG A 214 14.54 -0.63 2.61
C ARG A 214 13.93 -1.92 3.17
N ARG A 215 12.75 -1.81 3.80
CA ARG A 215 12.06 -2.96 4.37
C ARG A 215 11.61 -3.98 3.31
N LEU A 216 11.14 -3.52 2.16
CA LEU A 216 10.80 -4.39 1.02
C LEU A 216 12.01 -5.21 0.58
N LEU A 217 13.18 -4.60 0.44
CA LEU A 217 14.38 -5.31 -0.03
C LEU A 217 14.85 -6.39 0.95
N GLU A 218 14.71 -6.15 2.26
CA GLU A 218 14.95 -7.17 3.28
C GLU A 218 14.01 -8.37 3.11
N ILE A 219 12.71 -8.11 2.98
CA ILE A 219 11.69 -9.15 2.78
C ILE A 219 11.93 -9.89 1.46
N TYR A 220 12.19 -9.14 0.39
CA TYR A 220 12.44 -9.69 -0.94
C TYR A 220 13.67 -10.61 -0.95
N ALA A 221 14.75 -10.26 -0.26
CA ALA A 221 15.92 -11.12 -0.14
C ALA A 221 15.60 -12.48 0.52
N ILE A 222 14.74 -12.48 1.55
CA ILE A 222 14.26 -13.71 2.20
C ILE A 222 13.43 -14.54 1.22
N VAL A 223 12.41 -13.94 0.62
CA VAL A 223 11.46 -14.61 -0.28
C VAL A 223 12.15 -15.12 -1.56
N LYS A 224 13.11 -14.37 -2.11
CA LYS A 224 13.94 -14.78 -3.26
C LYS A 224 14.79 -16.00 -2.94
N SER A 225 15.33 -16.09 -1.71
CA SER A 225 16.08 -17.27 -1.25
C SER A 225 15.23 -18.52 -1.05
N GLY A 226 13.90 -18.40 -1.21
CA GLY A 226 12.95 -19.49 -1.00
C GLY A 226 12.68 -19.80 0.47
N ARG A 227 13.15 -18.95 1.38
CA ARG A 227 12.85 -19.07 2.82
C ARG A 227 11.49 -18.44 3.12
N PRO A 228 10.76 -19.00 4.10
CA PRO A 228 9.52 -18.38 4.52
C PRO A 228 9.78 -17.08 5.30
N PHE A 229 8.85 -16.13 5.17
CA PHE A 229 8.78 -14.88 5.92
C PHE A 229 7.37 -14.75 6.52
N ASP A 230 7.28 -14.73 7.84
CA ASP A 230 6.01 -14.51 8.54
C ASP A 230 5.91 -13.02 8.94
N PRO A 231 4.98 -12.25 8.34
CA PRO A 231 4.76 -10.86 8.72
C PRO A 231 4.00 -10.70 10.05
N GLY A 232 3.48 -11.79 10.64
CA GLY A 232 2.61 -11.76 11.80
C GLY A 232 1.41 -10.84 11.57
N ASN A 233 1.06 -10.04 12.58
CA ASN A 233 -0.01 -9.05 12.51
C ASN A 233 0.43 -7.66 12.01
N ASN A 234 1.69 -7.51 11.56
CA ASN A 234 2.18 -6.22 11.08
C ASN A 234 1.62 -5.95 9.68
N GLN A 235 0.64 -5.04 9.60
CA GLN A 235 -0.04 -4.70 8.34
C GLN A 235 0.92 -4.17 7.26
N GLN A 236 1.96 -3.44 7.65
CA GLN A 236 2.95 -2.92 6.70
C GLN A 236 3.79 -4.06 6.11
N ASP A 237 4.28 -4.98 6.93
CA ASP A 237 5.06 -6.13 6.46
C ASP A 237 4.19 -7.09 5.64
N GLN A 238 2.90 -7.28 5.97
CA GLN A 238 1.96 -8.02 5.12
C GLN A 238 1.84 -7.38 3.73
N TYR A 239 1.68 -6.05 3.68
CA TYR A 239 1.60 -5.31 2.43
C TYR A 239 2.90 -5.38 1.61
N LEU A 240 4.06 -5.25 2.27
CA LEU A 240 5.36 -5.33 1.60
C LEU A 240 5.67 -6.77 1.13
N LEU A 241 5.28 -7.78 1.89
CA LEU A 241 5.37 -9.19 1.47
C LEU A 241 4.59 -9.44 0.18
N MET A 242 3.37 -8.92 0.08
CA MET A 242 2.55 -9.01 -1.13
C MET A 242 3.25 -8.41 -2.36
N ILE A 243 3.90 -7.25 -2.21
CA ILE A 243 4.67 -6.63 -3.30
C ILE A 243 5.92 -7.47 -3.63
N ALA A 244 6.64 -7.95 -2.63
CA ALA A 244 7.83 -8.77 -2.83
C ALA A 244 7.52 -10.07 -3.57
N LEU A 245 6.39 -10.71 -3.24
CA LEU A 245 5.87 -11.89 -3.93
C LEU A 245 5.48 -11.55 -5.36
N GLU A 246 4.76 -10.45 -5.60
CA GLU A 246 4.38 -10.02 -6.94
C GLU A 246 5.61 -9.78 -7.83
N LEU A 247 6.62 -9.05 -7.34
CA LEU A 247 7.88 -8.82 -8.06
C LEU A 247 8.63 -10.13 -8.34
N ARG A 248 8.72 -11.03 -7.36
CA ARG A 248 9.34 -12.35 -7.54
C ARG A 248 8.61 -13.14 -8.62
N ASN A 249 7.29 -13.24 -8.51
CA ASN A 249 6.48 -14.11 -9.37
C ASN A 249 6.47 -13.59 -10.81
N LEU A 250 6.31 -12.27 -11.01
CA LEU A 250 6.43 -11.64 -12.33
C LEU A 250 7.81 -11.86 -12.96
N ASN A 251 8.88 -11.78 -12.15
CA ASN A 251 10.23 -12.07 -12.63
C ASN A 251 10.40 -13.56 -13.01
N MET A 252 9.84 -14.49 -12.23
CA MET A 252 9.92 -15.93 -12.50
C MET A 252 9.22 -16.32 -13.81
N ILE A 253 8.07 -15.72 -14.11
CA ILE A 253 7.31 -15.98 -15.35
C ILE A 253 7.73 -15.09 -16.52
N GLN A 254 8.78 -14.28 -16.35
CA GLN A 254 9.33 -13.37 -17.37
C GLN A 254 8.34 -12.31 -17.86
N GLU A 255 7.47 -11.82 -16.98
CA GLU A 255 6.52 -10.73 -17.26
C GLU A 255 6.91 -9.40 -16.60
N LEU A 256 7.87 -9.40 -15.66
CA LEU A 256 8.50 -8.18 -15.15
C LEU A 256 9.45 -7.61 -16.19
N LYS A 257 9.24 -6.35 -16.59
CA LYS A 257 10.10 -5.66 -17.56
C LYS A 257 11.11 -4.73 -16.88
N ASP A 258 10.68 -3.98 -15.87
CA ASP A 258 11.48 -2.96 -15.18
C ASP A 258 10.79 -2.55 -13.86
N PRO A 259 11.47 -1.99 -12.85
CA PRO A 259 12.88 -2.17 -12.57
C PRO A 259 13.21 -3.63 -12.26
N LYS A 260 14.51 -3.95 -12.19
CA LYS A 260 14.92 -5.14 -11.44
C LYS A 260 14.35 -5.03 -10.02
N PRO A 261 13.92 -6.14 -9.39
CA PRO A 261 13.37 -6.10 -8.04
C PRO A 261 14.28 -5.41 -7.01
N GLU A 262 15.60 -5.52 -7.17
CA GLU A 262 16.60 -4.88 -6.30
C GLU A 262 16.62 -3.34 -6.45
N ASP A 263 16.20 -2.84 -7.62
CA ASP A 263 16.13 -1.41 -7.95
C ASP A 263 14.73 -0.83 -7.72
N PHE A 264 13.82 -1.62 -7.14
CA PHE A 264 12.44 -1.21 -6.89
C PHE A 264 12.36 0.08 -6.09
N SER A 265 11.56 1.02 -6.58
CA SER A 265 11.42 2.36 -5.99
C SER A 265 9.97 2.81 -5.86
N GLY A 266 9.00 1.88 -5.91
CA GLY A 266 7.56 2.20 -5.75
C GLY A 266 6.74 2.09 -7.03
N TRP A 267 7.36 1.61 -8.11
CA TRP A 267 6.67 1.30 -9.36
C TRP A 267 7.33 0.10 -10.03
N PHE A 268 6.59 -0.57 -10.90
CA PHE A 268 7.14 -1.55 -11.82
C PHE A 268 6.35 -1.59 -13.13
N LYS A 269 7.06 -1.86 -14.21
CA LYS A 269 6.58 -2.11 -15.56
C LYS A 269 6.50 -3.61 -15.79
N MET A 270 5.37 -4.06 -16.27
CA MET A 270 5.12 -5.46 -16.60
C MET A 270 4.48 -5.60 -17.98
N LYS A 271 4.51 -6.81 -18.52
CA LYS A 271 3.86 -7.14 -19.79
C LYS A 271 2.37 -6.76 -19.76
N LYS A 272 1.91 -6.08 -20.81
CA LYS A 272 0.49 -5.81 -21.01
C LYS A 272 -0.18 -7.11 -21.45
N ILE A 273 -1.21 -7.52 -20.71
CA ILE A 273 -2.04 -8.67 -21.06
C ILE A 273 -3.34 -8.15 -21.66
N GLU A 274 -3.53 -8.45 -22.94
CA GLU A 274 -4.76 -8.15 -23.65
C GLU A 274 -5.77 -9.29 -23.48
N GLY A 275 -7.05 -8.95 -23.53
CA GLY A 275 -8.15 -9.90 -23.46
C GLY A 275 -9.42 -9.24 -22.92
N THR A 276 -10.48 -10.04 -22.83
CA THR A 276 -11.79 -9.61 -22.37
C THR A 276 -12.16 -10.36 -21.09
N HIS A 277 -12.52 -9.63 -20.03
CA HIS A 277 -13.08 -10.25 -18.83
C HIS A 277 -14.42 -10.92 -19.13
N ILE A 278 -14.68 -12.07 -18.50
CA ILE A 278 -15.85 -12.90 -18.77
C ILE A 278 -17.19 -12.15 -18.64
N TRP A 279 -17.31 -11.24 -17.67
CA TRP A 279 -18.54 -10.47 -17.43
C TRP A 279 -18.86 -9.42 -18.49
N LYS A 280 -17.92 -9.14 -19.40
CA LYS A 280 -18.19 -8.31 -20.58
C LYS A 280 -18.85 -9.11 -21.70
N HIS A 281 -18.75 -10.45 -21.69
CA HIS A 281 -19.37 -11.31 -22.68
C HIS A 281 -20.88 -11.45 -22.44
N HIS A 282 -21.68 -11.49 -23.52
CA HIS A 282 -23.15 -11.50 -23.40
C HIS A 282 -23.71 -12.79 -22.77
N LEU A 283 -23.04 -13.93 -22.96
CA LEU A 283 -23.45 -15.20 -22.35
C LEU A 283 -23.32 -15.20 -20.82
N TYR A 284 -22.40 -14.41 -20.25
CA TYR A 284 -22.28 -14.26 -18.78
C TYR A 284 -23.47 -13.50 -18.16
N LYS A 285 -24.25 -12.79 -18.98
CA LYS A 285 -25.46 -12.07 -18.53
C LYS A 285 -26.71 -12.97 -18.51
N LYS A 286 -26.60 -14.22 -18.97
CA LYS A 286 -27.70 -15.20 -18.91
C LYS A 286 -27.89 -15.68 -17.48
N HIS A 287 -29.04 -16.28 -17.22
CA HIS A 287 -29.37 -16.80 -15.89
C HIS A 287 -28.32 -17.82 -15.44
N PRO A 288 -27.79 -17.75 -14.19
CA PRO A 288 -26.68 -18.61 -13.76
C PRO A 288 -26.96 -20.12 -13.73
N PHE A 289 -28.23 -20.51 -13.70
CA PHE A 289 -28.65 -21.93 -13.83
C PHE A 289 -29.06 -22.32 -15.25
N GLY A 290 -28.93 -21.42 -16.22
CA GLY A 290 -29.22 -21.71 -17.62
C GLY A 290 -28.07 -22.47 -18.29
N VAL A 291 -28.41 -23.47 -19.11
CA VAL A 291 -27.42 -24.33 -19.82
C VAL A 291 -26.36 -23.50 -20.55
N LYS A 292 -26.78 -22.48 -21.33
CA LYS A 292 -25.85 -21.62 -22.09
C LYS A 292 -24.86 -20.86 -21.20
N PHE A 293 -25.28 -20.43 -20.00
CA PHE A 293 -24.38 -19.77 -19.06
C PHE A 293 -23.37 -20.78 -18.52
N GLN A 294 -23.86 -21.92 -18.06
CA GLN A 294 -23.03 -22.93 -17.41
C GLN A 294 -22.01 -23.51 -18.38
N GLU A 295 -22.39 -23.86 -19.61
CA GLU A 295 -21.46 -24.35 -20.63
C GLU A 295 -20.36 -23.33 -20.93
N PHE A 296 -20.72 -22.06 -21.07
CA PHE A 296 -19.79 -20.96 -21.32
C PHE A 296 -18.81 -20.75 -20.16
N VAL A 297 -19.33 -20.66 -18.93
CA VAL A 297 -18.53 -20.47 -17.71
C VAL A 297 -17.60 -21.66 -17.46
N LYS A 298 -18.12 -22.87 -17.68
CA LYS A 298 -17.34 -24.12 -17.58
C LYS A 298 -16.19 -24.13 -18.58
N ALA A 299 -16.42 -23.77 -19.84
CA ALA A 299 -15.36 -23.67 -20.85
C ALA A 299 -14.26 -22.68 -20.42
N CYS A 300 -14.64 -21.50 -19.92
CA CYS A 300 -13.70 -20.52 -19.37
C CYS A 300 -12.89 -21.07 -18.18
N MET A 301 -13.53 -21.78 -17.25
CA MET A 301 -12.83 -22.41 -16.12
C MET A 301 -11.80 -23.43 -16.59
N HIS A 302 -12.16 -24.33 -17.50
CA HIS A 302 -11.21 -25.33 -18.01
C HIS A 302 -10.02 -24.70 -18.75
N LEU A 303 -10.25 -23.65 -19.54
CA LEU A 303 -9.16 -22.88 -20.16
C LEU A 303 -8.28 -22.16 -19.13
N THR A 304 -8.87 -21.68 -18.04
CA THR A 304 -8.11 -21.10 -16.93
C THR A 304 -7.20 -22.14 -16.29
N VAL A 305 -7.72 -23.34 -16.02
CA VAL A 305 -6.90 -24.44 -15.50
C VAL A 305 -5.79 -24.83 -16.47
N ASP A 306 -6.06 -24.87 -17.78
CA ASP A 306 -5.02 -25.10 -18.79
C ASP A 306 -3.91 -24.03 -18.75
N ALA A 307 -4.28 -22.77 -18.53
CA ALA A 307 -3.31 -21.68 -18.37
C ALA A 307 -2.47 -21.85 -17.10
N ILE A 308 -3.09 -22.22 -15.98
CA ILE A 308 -2.39 -22.49 -14.71
C ILE A 308 -1.44 -23.69 -14.86
N GLU A 309 -1.90 -24.82 -15.41
CA GLU A 309 -1.07 -26.01 -15.63
C GLU A 309 0.14 -25.69 -16.52
N ARG A 310 -0.04 -24.87 -17.55
CA ARG A 310 1.05 -24.42 -18.42
C ARG A 310 2.09 -23.62 -17.63
N VAL A 311 1.65 -22.69 -16.78
CA VAL A 311 2.56 -21.87 -15.97
C VAL A 311 3.30 -22.73 -14.96
N VAL A 312 2.63 -23.67 -14.29
CA VAL A 312 3.29 -24.61 -13.37
C VAL A 312 4.36 -25.43 -14.10
N LYS A 313 4.03 -26.00 -15.26
CA LYS A 313 4.97 -26.83 -16.04
C LYS A 313 6.13 -26.03 -16.63
N THR A 314 5.93 -24.75 -16.96
CA THR A 314 6.94 -23.92 -17.62
C THR A 314 7.83 -23.19 -16.62
N TYR A 315 7.23 -22.65 -15.55
CA TYR A 315 7.89 -21.71 -14.63
C TYR A 315 7.94 -22.20 -13.18
N GLY A 316 7.24 -23.29 -12.84
CA GLY A 316 7.22 -23.84 -11.49
C GLY A 316 6.44 -22.98 -10.49
N VAL A 317 5.38 -22.30 -10.95
CA VAL A 317 4.55 -21.39 -10.15
C VAL A 317 3.07 -21.69 -10.38
N GLU A 318 2.30 -21.72 -9.30
CA GLU A 318 0.84 -21.81 -9.30
C GLU A 318 0.21 -20.48 -8.87
N HIS A 319 -0.83 -20.04 -9.58
CA HIS A 319 -1.41 -18.70 -9.42
C HIS A 319 -2.12 -18.47 -8.07
N CYS A 320 -2.76 -19.49 -7.49
CA CYS A 320 -3.55 -19.45 -6.26
C CYS A 320 -4.77 -18.49 -6.19
N ASP A 321 -4.92 -17.53 -7.12
CA ASP A 321 -6.11 -16.63 -7.16
C ASP A 321 -6.72 -16.44 -8.55
N ALA A 322 -6.74 -17.48 -9.38
CA ALA A 322 -7.20 -17.38 -10.77
C ALA A 322 -8.73 -17.37 -10.89
N HIS A 323 -9.43 -16.61 -10.04
CA HIS A 323 -10.86 -16.35 -10.21
C HIS A 323 -11.10 -15.38 -11.38
N PHE A 324 -12.34 -15.26 -11.86
CA PHE A 324 -12.63 -14.51 -13.08
C PHE A 324 -12.22 -13.03 -13.10
N LYS A 325 -12.00 -12.37 -11.95
CA LYS A 325 -11.43 -11.00 -11.96
C LYS A 325 -9.95 -10.95 -12.37
N ASN A 326 -9.23 -12.03 -12.15
CA ASN A 326 -7.80 -12.18 -12.40
C ASN A 326 -7.52 -13.00 -13.67
N VAL A 327 -8.53 -13.13 -14.53
CA VAL A 327 -8.42 -13.84 -15.81
C VAL A 327 -9.11 -13.02 -16.90
N VAL A 328 -8.45 -12.92 -18.05
CA VAL A 328 -9.03 -12.41 -19.28
C VAL A 328 -8.95 -13.46 -20.37
N TYR A 329 -9.87 -13.36 -21.34
CA TYR A 329 -10.03 -14.35 -22.38
C TYR A 329 -9.96 -13.74 -23.77
N ASP A 330 -9.40 -14.50 -24.69
CA ASP A 330 -9.60 -14.32 -26.12
C ASP A 330 -10.84 -15.14 -26.53
N PHE A 331 -11.69 -14.57 -27.41
CA PHE A 331 -12.93 -15.19 -27.87
C PHE A 331 -12.97 -15.29 -29.40
N ASP A 332 -13.52 -16.40 -29.91
CA ASP A 332 -13.94 -16.58 -31.30
C ASP A 332 -15.47 -16.70 -31.32
N GLY A 333 -16.14 -15.59 -31.62
CA GLY A 333 -17.58 -15.45 -31.38
C GLY A 333 -17.92 -15.73 -29.91
N ASP A 334 -18.79 -16.71 -29.69
CA ASP A 334 -19.24 -17.13 -28.36
C ASP A 334 -18.29 -18.12 -27.65
N LYS A 335 -17.24 -18.58 -28.34
CA LYS A 335 -16.34 -19.61 -27.83
C LYS A 335 -15.09 -18.97 -27.20
N PRO A 336 -14.82 -19.18 -25.90
CA PRO A 336 -13.52 -18.81 -25.35
C PRO A 336 -12.45 -19.72 -25.96
N VAL A 337 -11.32 -19.13 -26.37
CA VAL A 337 -10.23 -19.88 -27.04
C VAL A 337 -8.93 -19.89 -26.24
N ARG A 338 -8.73 -18.90 -25.37
CA ARG A 338 -7.52 -18.79 -24.55
C ARG A 338 -7.81 -18.00 -23.29
N ALA A 339 -7.29 -18.48 -22.15
CA ALA A 339 -7.24 -17.74 -20.90
C ALA A 339 -5.85 -17.14 -20.68
N ARG A 340 -5.80 -15.96 -20.06
CA ARG A 340 -4.57 -15.29 -19.63
C ARG A 340 -4.75 -14.79 -18.20
N LEU A 341 -3.74 -15.07 -17.37
CA LEU A 341 -3.76 -14.82 -15.94
C LEU A 341 -3.24 -13.41 -15.63
N LEU A 342 -3.76 -12.80 -14.58
CA LEU A 342 -3.42 -11.47 -14.08
C LEU A 342 -3.23 -11.55 -12.56
N ASP A 343 -2.49 -10.61 -11.99
CA ASP A 343 -2.30 -10.46 -10.54
C ASP A 343 -1.58 -11.65 -9.87
N TRP A 344 -0.26 -11.60 -9.94
CA TRP A 344 0.62 -12.65 -9.44
C TRP A 344 1.00 -12.50 -7.97
N GLY A 345 0.36 -11.59 -7.22
CA GLY A 345 0.75 -11.25 -5.85
C GLY A 345 0.67 -12.42 -4.87
N ILE A 346 -0.26 -13.36 -5.07
CA ILE A 346 -0.41 -14.53 -4.19
C ILE A 346 0.03 -15.87 -4.78
N ALA A 347 0.75 -15.85 -5.90
CA ALA A 347 1.21 -17.08 -6.54
C ALA A 347 2.34 -17.74 -5.72
N VAL A 348 2.33 -19.08 -5.70
CA VAL A 348 3.23 -19.92 -4.89
C VAL A 348 4.04 -20.84 -5.79
N LYS A 349 5.17 -21.35 -5.29
CA LYS A 349 5.95 -22.34 -6.03
C LYS A 349 5.21 -23.68 -6.11
N MET A 350 5.27 -24.30 -7.27
CA MET A 350 4.77 -25.65 -7.50
C MET A 350 5.64 -26.36 -8.53
N ARG A 351 6.02 -27.61 -8.26
CA ARG A 351 6.83 -28.41 -9.19
C ARG A 351 5.98 -29.43 -9.92
N TRP A 352 6.18 -29.58 -11.22
CA TRP A 352 5.73 -30.74 -11.99
C TRP A 352 6.86 -31.77 -12.06
N ASP A 353 6.62 -33.00 -11.61
CA ASP A 353 7.65 -34.07 -11.61
C ASP A 353 7.57 -35.02 -12.83
N GLY A 354 6.68 -34.74 -13.78
CA GLY A 354 6.37 -35.63 -14.92
C GLY A 354 5.10 -36.44 -14.72
N SER A 355 4.61 -36.57 -13.49
CA SER A 355 3.39 -37.33 -13.16
C SER A 355 2.46 -36.65 -12.16
N ARG A 356 3.01 -35.80 -11.29
CA ARG A 356 2.30 -35.13 -10.21
C ARG A 356 2.73 -33.67 -10.08
N TYR A 357 1.77 -32.86 -9.65
CA TYR A 357 1.98 -31.50 -9.20
C TYR A 357 2.31 -31.51 -7.71
N ILE A 358 3.42 -30.90 -7.30
CA ILE A 358 3.93 -30.93 -5.93
C ILE A 358 4.00 -29.50 -5.40
N ARG A 359 3.25 -29.22 -4.33
CA ARG A 359 3.21 -27.91 -3.67
C ARG A 359 4.57 -27.56 -3.05
N GLY A 360 5.05 -26.34 -3.28
CA GLY A 360 6.26 -25.81 -2.66
C GLY A 360 6.06 -25.31 -1.23
N ASP A 361 7.18 -24.98 -0.58
CA ASP A 361 7.20 -24.64 0.85
C ASP A 361 6.77 -23.19 1.14
N ASP A 362 6.71 -22.34 0.10
CA ASP A 362 6.32 -20.93 0.22
C ASP A 362 4.79 -20.72 0.25
N PHE A 363 4.00 -21.81 0.22
CA PHE A 363 2.55 -21.75 0.42
C PHE A 363 2.16 -21.17 1.79
N GLN A 364 3.01 -21.37 2.81
CA GLN A 364 2.82 -20.82 4.16
C GLN A 364 2.82 -19.29 4.22
N LEU A 365 3.22 -18.61 3.13
CA LEU A 365 3.39 -17.16 3.11
C LEU A 365 2.15 -16.35 2.81
N ILE A 366 1.10 -17.00 2.30
CA ILE A 366 0.01 -16.26 1.65
C ILE A 366 -1.37 -16.71 2.10
N VAL A 367 -1.46 -17.78 2.88
CA VAL A 367 -2.74 -18.41 3.17
C VAL A 367 -2.83 -18.90 4.63
N PRO A 368 -3.27 -18.04 5.57
CA PRO A 368 -3.77 -18.52 6.86
C PRO A 368 -5.20 -19.07 6.77
N GLN A 369 -5.98 -18.68 5.75
CA GLN A 369 -7.45 -18.80 5.76
C GLN A 369 -8.04 -19.81 4.75
N TYR A 370 -7.27 -20.27 3.75
CA TYR A 370 -7.69 -21.29 2.78
C TYR A 370 -6.99 -22.64 3.05
N GLN A 371 -7.53 -23.37 4.03
CA GLN A 371 -7.69 -24.83 4.16
C GLN A 371 -6.60 -25.81 3.64
N ASP A 372 -6.20 -26.73 4.52
CA ASP A 372 -5.67 -28.11 4.33
C ASP A 372 -4.47 -28.37 3.41
N SER A 373 -3.95 -27.39 2.69
CA SER A 373 -2.77 -27.57 1.83
C SER A 373 -1.47 -27.39 2.60
N LYS A 374 -0.55 -28.33 2.45
CA LYS A 374 0.75 -28.35 3.13
C LYS A 374 1.89 -28.42 2.10
N PRO A 375 3.07 -27.88 2.43
CA PRO A 375 4.29 -28.15 1.68
C PRO A 375 4.44 -29.63 1.31
N GLY A 376 4.78 -29.91 0.05
CA GLY A 376 4.98 -31.28 -0.44
C GLY A 376 3.70 -32.05 -0.80
N LEU A 377 2.49 -31.49 -0.63
CA LEU A 377 1.26 -32.13 -1.08
C LEU A 377 1.34 -32.41 -2.59
N LYS A 378 0.92 -33.61 -3.00
CA LYS A 378 0.99 -34.07 -4.38
C LYS A 378 -0.41 -34.25 -4.94
N TYR A 379 -0.60 -33.77 -6.16
CA TYR A 379 -1.82 -33.93 -6.92
C TYR A 379 -1.51 -34.66 -8.23
N THR A 380 -2.30 -35.69 -8.55
CA THR A 380 -2.42 -36.16 -9.93
C THR A 380 -3.03 -35.05 -10.81
N PRO A 381 -2.93 -35.14 -12.15
CA PRO A 381 -3.55 -34.17 -13.03
C PRO A 381 -5.07 -34.03 -12.81
N ASP A 382 -5.75 -35.14 -12.55
CA ASP A 382 -7.20 -35.14 -12.32
C ASP A 382 -7.57 -34.46 -11.00
N GLU A 383 -6.86 -34.78 -9.91
CA GLU A 383 -7.05 -34.12 -8.61
C GLU A 383 -6.78 -32.62 -8.68
N PHE A 384 -5.72 -32.20 -9.37
CA PHE A 384 -5.38 -30.79 -9.53
C PHE A 384 -6.46 -30.02 -10.30
N ARG A 385 -6.97 -30.61 -11.38
CA ARG A 385 -8.05 -30.02 -12.18
C ARG A 385 -9.36 -29.94 -11.40
N ARG A 386 -9.75 -31.02 -10.71
CA ARG A 386 -10.95 -31.06 -9.87
C ARG A 386 -10.88 -30.04 -8.74
N TYR A 387 -9.72 -29.90 -8.10
CA TYR A 387 -9.49 -28.86 -7.09
C TYR A 387 -9.75 -27.46 -7.65
N TRP A 388 -9.10 -27.10 -8.76
CA TRP A 388 -9.22 -25.76 -9.35
C TRP A 388 -10.63 -25.46 -9.87
N VAL A 389 -11.24 -26.40 -10.60
CA VAL A 389 -12.62 -26.25 -11.08
C VAL A 389 -13.58 -26.13 -9.90
N GLY A 390 -13.49 -27.02 -8.92
CA GLY A 390 -14.34 -26.97 -7.73
C GLY A 390 -14.21 -25.66 -6.96
N TRP A 391 -12.98 -25.16 -6.79
CA TRP A 391 -12.74 -23.86 -6.15
C TRP A 391 -13.34 -22.71 -6.98
N MET A 392 -13.13 -22.68 -8.29
CA MET A 392 -13.68 -21.61 -9.15
C MET A 392 -15.22 -21.61 -9.18
N VAL A 393 -15.85 -22.80 -9.25
CA VAL A 393 -17.32 -22.90 -9.20
C VAL A 393 -17.86 -22.40 -7.87
N LYS A 394 -17.26 -22.82 -6.74
CA LYS A 394 -17.66 -22.33 -5.41
C LYS A 394 -17.50 -20.82 -5.32
N THR A 395 -16.33 -20.28 -5.68
CA THR A 395 -16.07 -18.84 -5.67
C THR A 395 -17.07 -18.07 -6.53
N GLU A 396 -17.38 -18.55 -7.73
CA GLU A 396 -18.32 -17.88 -8.64
C GLU A 396 -19.76 -17.90 -8.11
N TYR A 397 -20.25 -19.06 -7.63
CA TYR A 397 -21.63 -19.15 -7.12
C TYR A 397 -21.80 -18.42 -5.79
N THR A 398 -20.78 -18.38 -4.93
CA THR A 398 -20.75 -17.49 -3.76
C THR A 398 -20.79 -16.01 -4.19
N ALA A 399 -20.05 -15.63 -5.25
CA ALA A 399 -20.08 -14.28 -5.78
C ALA A 399 -21.44 -13.91 -6.41
N LEU A 400 -22.09 -14.84 -7.11
CA LEU A 400 -23.43 -14.64 -7.68
C LEU A 400 -24.49 -14.47 -6.59
N TRP A 401 -24.45 -15.30 -5.55
CA TRP A 401 -25.33 -15.16 -4.40
C TRP A 401 -25.10 -13.82 -3.69
N SER A 402 -23.86 -13.45 -3.34
CA SER A 402 -23.59 -12.14 -2.70
C SER A 402 -24.03 -10.91 -3.52
N ARG A 403 -24.24 -11.08 -4.82
CA ARG A 403 -24.79 -10.04 -5.73
C ARG A 403 -26.30 -10.13 -5.92
N ASN A 404 -26.99 -11.01 -5.18
CA ASN A 404 -28.41 -11.32 -5.31
C ASN A 404 -28.82 -11.80 -6.72
N ALA A 405 -27.91 -12.43 -7.47
CA ALA A 405 -28.23 -13.03 -8.77
C ALA A 405 -28.92 -14.40 -8.65
N ILE A 406 -28.71 -15.07 -7.52
CA ILE A 406 -29.35 -16.32 -7.10
C ILE A 406 -29.61 -16.25 -5.58
N THR A 407 -30.47 -17.12 -5.06
CA THR A 407 -30.65 -17.22 -3.61
C THR A 407 -29.53 -18.03 -2.95
N GLU A 408 -29.31 -17.80 -1.65
CA GLU A 408 -28.44 -18.63 -0.81
C GLU A 408 -28.75 -20.12 -0.96
N LYS A 409 -30.03 -20.45 -0.81
CA LYS A 409 -30.54 -21.81 -0.85
C LYS A 409 -30.22 -22.48 -2.18
N ASP A 410 -30.48 -21.80 -3.29
CA ASP A 410 -30.22 -22.35 -4.63
C ASP A 410 -28.72 -22.54 -4.86
N GLY A 411 -27.89 -21.58 -4.41
CA GLY A 411 -26.44 -21.68 -4.49
C GLY A 411 -25.89 -22.85 -3.67
N GLN A 412 -26.33 -23.01 -2.43
CA GLN A 412 -25.92 -24.13 -1.57
C GLN A 412 -26.37 -25.48 -2.13
N GLU A 413 -27.60 -25.58 -2.63
CA GLU A 413 -28.10 -26.81 -3.26
C GLU A 413 -27.28 -27.16 -4.49
N PHE A 414 -27.00 -26.18 -5.35
CA PHE A 414 -26.20 -26.36 -6.55
C PHE A 414 -24.77 -26.86 -6.25
N LEU A 415 -24.15 -26.35 -5.18
CA LEU A 415 -22.78 -26.70 -4.83
C LEU A 415 -22.61 -28.10 -4.20
N LYS A 416 -23.70 -28.85 -3.98
CA LYS A 416 -23.64 -30.23 -3.47
C LYS A 416 -23.15 -31.25 -4.51
N ASP A 417 -23.39 -31.00 -5.79
CA ASP A 417 -22.98 -31.87 -6.89
C ASP A 417 -22.28 -31.06 -7.98
N LEU A 418 -20.98 -31.32 -8.13
CA LEU A 418 -20.12 -30.64 -9.10
C LEU A 418 -19.63 -31.58 -10.21
N ASP A 419 -20.12 -32.81 -10.29
CA ASP A 419 -19.53 -33.82 -11.19
C ASP A 419 -19.58 -33.39 -12.64
N TRP A 420 -20.69 -32.78 -13.06
CA TRP A 420 -20.83 -32.23 -14.40
C TRP A 420 -19.73 -31.21 -14.75
N TRP A 421 -19.24 -30.42 -13.79
CA TRP A 421 -18.24 -29.38 -14.05
C TRP A 421 -16.85 -29.95 -14.35
N TYR A 422 -16.55 -31.15 -13.87
CA TYR A 422 -15.22 -31.77 -14.07
C TYR A 422 -15.03 -32.32 -15.49
N HIS A 423 -16.10 -32.61 -16.23
CA HIS A 423 -16.01 -33.14 -17.59
C HIS A 423 -15.66 -32.05 -18.61
N ARG A 424 -14.65 -32.27 -19.46
CA ARG A 424 -14.46 -31.43 -20.67
C ARG A 424 -15.44 -31.89 -21.76
N HIS A 425 -16.06 -30.92 -22.45
CA HIS A 425 -16.85 -31.19 -23.66
C HIS A 425 -15.98 -30.98 -24.88
#